data_AF-A0A352PVH6-F1
#
_entry.id   AF-A0A352PVH6-F1
#
_cell.length_a   1.000
_cell.length_b   1.000
_cell.length_c   1.000
_cell.angle_alpha   90.00
_cell.angle_beta   90.00
_cell.angle_gamma   90.00
#
_symmetry.space_group_name_H-M   'P 1'
#
loop_
_entity.id
_entity.type
_entity.pdbx_description
1 polymer ?
#
loop_
_entity_poly.entity_id
_entity_poly.type
_entity_poly.pdbx_seq_one_letter_code
_entity_poly.pdbx_strand_id
1 'polypeptide(L)'
;MGLVDEQGKLSFCDGHLRVVDAAGNVVSSFAPQDYRNHLLETVDPWSYAKPLHFKGSRIQGSTSEDDRIIYRVGPLARLNVASGLTTLLAQEESDRMFDHLGGKPVHNVWVYHWARLIELLHAAERMLAIADVDALTGSHIRNLPEKILGEGIGACEAPRGTLIHHYRSDAHGVVRELNLLVATQHNLAALSGSITQAARKFIRAGEVTEGLVNMVEMAFRAYDPCLACAVHAVDTGADMAINIRDHKWRLIKTIHR
;
A
#
# COMPACT_ATOMS: atom_id res chain seq x y z
N MET A 1 -5.96 3.94 -2.30
CA MET A 1 -6.37 2.78 -3.12
C MET A 1 -6.55 1.59 -2.21
N GLY A 2 -7.51 0.73 -2.49
CA GLY A 2 -7.73 -0.53 -1.79
C GLY A 2 -8.70 -1.43 -2.56
N LEU A 3 -8.63 -2.73 -2.30
CA LEU A 3 -9.55 -3.73 -2.84
C LEU A 3 -10.91 -3.67 -2.13
N VAL A 4 -11.98 -3.73 -2.91
CA VAL A 4 -13.36 -3.73 -2.42
C VAL A 4 -14.21 -4.74 -3.16
N ASP A 5 -15.24 -5.26 -2.48
CA ASP A 5 -16.22 -6.17 -3.08
C ASP A 5 -17.21 -5.44 -4.02
N GLU A 6 -18.18 -6.18 -4.57
CA GLU A 6 -19.21 -5.62 -5.46
C GLU A 6 -20.09 -4.57 -4.78
N GLN A 7 -20.27 -4.64 -3.46
CA GLN A 7 -21.01 -3.66 -2.66
C GLN A 7 -20.11 -2.48 -2.24
N GLY A 8 -18.84 -2.50 -2.64
CA GLY A 8 -17.84 -1.50 -2.32
C GLY A 8 -17.28 -1.59 -0.90
N LYS A 9 -17.60 -2.65 -0.15
CA LYS A 9 -17.05 -2.87 1.19
C LYS A 9 -15.63 -3.40 1.10
N LEU A 10 -14.86 -3.23 2.17
CA LEU A 10 -13.48 -3.68 2.24
C LEU A 10 -13.41 -5.20 2.01
N SER A 11 -12.53 -5.60 1.10
CA SER A 11 -12.22 -7.01 0.84
C SER A 11 -10.72 -7.22 0.87
N PHE A 12 -10.28 -8.34 1.45
CA PHE A 12 -8.86 -8.68 1.50
C PHE A 12 -8.39 -9.56 0.35
N CYS A 13 -9.28 -10.34 -0.27
CA CYS A 13 -8.87 -11.41 -1.19
C CYS A 13 -9.39 -11.26 -2.60
N ASP A 14 -10.56 -10.65 -2.80
CA ASP A 14 -11.23 -10.60 -4.10
C ASP A 14 -11.98 -9.28 -4.33
N GLY A 15 -12.21 -8.93 -5.58
CA GLY A 15 -12.95 -7.73 -5.99
C GLY A 15 -12.15 -6.82 -6.90
N HIS A 16 -12.43 -5.51 -6.82
CA HIS A 16 -11.83 -4.49 -7.69
C HIS A 16 -11.01 -3.48 -6.90
N LEU A 17 -9.95 -2.95 -7.51
CA LEU A 17 -9.13 -1.89 -6.93
C LEU A 17 -9.83 -0.56 -7.12
N ARG A 18 -10.22 0.06 -6.01
CA ARG A 18 -10.86 1.38 -5.99
C ARG A 18 -9.88 2.45 -5.54
N VAL A 19 -9.95 3.61 -6.17
CA VAL A 19 -9.14 4.79 -5.88
C VAL A 19 -10.07 5.96 -5.59
N VAL A 20 -9.82 6.65 -4.48
CA VAL A 20 -10.50 7.90 -4.11
C VAL A 20 -9.50 9.05 -4.10
N ASP A 21 -9.98 10.25 -4.39
CA ASP A 21 -9.22 11.49 -4.22
C ASP A 21 -9.12 11.91 -2.74
N ALA A 22 -8.52 13.08 -2.48
CA ALA A 22 -8.39 13.63 -1.13
C ALA A 22 -9.73 14.07 -0.51
N ALA A 23 -10.79 14.26 -1.31
CA ALA A 23 -12.13 14.56 -0.82
C ALA A 23 -12.97 13.30 -0.59
N GLY A 24 -12.47 12.13 -1.00
CA GLY A 24 -13.16 10.84 -0.88
C GLY A 24 -14.00 10.47 -2.10
N ASN A 25 -13.97 11.26 -3.18
CA ASN A 25 -14.69 10.91 -4.40
C ASN A 25 -13.98 9.75 -5.09
N VAL A 26 -14.75 8.78 -5.57
CA VAL A 26 -14.21 7.68 -6.38
C VAL A 26 -13.74 8.25 -7.73
N VAL A 27 -12.44 8.14 -7.99
CA VAL A 27 -11.82 8.65 -9.23
C VAL A 27 -11.38 7.54 -10.18
N SER A 28 -11.28 6.31 -9.68
CA SER A 28 -10.97 5.15 -10.52
C SER A 28 -11.42 3.86 -9.84
N SER A 29 -11.78 2.87 -10.64
CA SER A 29 -12.19 1.54 -10.20
C SER A 29 -11.86 0.55 -11.32
N PHE A 30 -11.03 -0.46 -11.06
CA PHE A 30 -10.55 -1.37 -12.09
C PHE A 30 -10.23 -2.76 -11.55
N ALA A 31 -10.26 -3.76 -12.43
CA ALA A 31 -9.89 -5.13 -12.09
C ALA A 31 -8.35 -5.20 -11.87
N PRO A 32 -7.84 -6.00 -10.92
CA PRO A 32 -6.40 -6.09 -10.70
C PRO A 32 -5.58 -6.48 -11.94
N GLN A 33 -6.18 -7.21 -12.88
CA GLN A 33 -5.60 -7.60 -14.16
C GLN A 33 -5.20 -6.37 -15.01
N ASP A 34 -5.91 -5.25 -14.86
CA ASP A 34 -5.68 -4.01 -15.60
C ASP A 34 -4.62 -3.10 -14.98
N TYR A 35 -3.93 -3.51 -13.90
CA TYR A 35 -3.06 -2.63 -13.12
C TYR A 35 -2.01 -1.87 -13.96
N ARG A 36 -1.49 -2.46 -15.04
CA ARG A 36 -0.50 -1.82 -15.93
C ARG A 36 -1.04 -0.55 -16.60
N ASN A 37 -2.35 -0.47 -16.80
CA ASN A 37 -3.01 0.70 -17.35
C ASN A 37 -3.13 1.84 -16.35
N HIS A 38 -3.06 1.54 -15.05
CA HIS A 38 -3.34 2.46 -13.94
C HIS A 38 -2.12 2.84 -13.11
N LEU A 39 -1.12 1.96 -13.03
CA LEU A 39 0.05 2.14 -12.16
C LEU A 39 1.31 2.36 -12.99
N LEU A 40 2.21 3.18 -12.45
CA LEU A 40 3.52 3.48 -13.00
C LEU A 40 4.58 3.26 -11.91
N GLU A 41 5.59 2.45 -12.22
CA GLU A 41 6.77 2.27 -11.37
C GLU A 41 7.88 3.22 -11.80
N THR A 42 8.52 3.89 -10.85
CA THR A 42 9.67 4.77 -11.09
C THR A 42 10.92 4.22 -10.41
N VAL A 43 12.10 4.61 -10.92
CA VAL A 43 13.39 4.22 -10.37
C VAL A 43 14.10 5.48 -9.90
N ASP A 44 14.45 5.49 -8.62
CA ASP A 44 15.24 6.55 -8.02
C ASP A 44 16.72 6.14 -7.94
N PRO A 45 17.68 7.00 -8.30
CA PRO A 45 19.10 6.63 -8.33
C PRO A 45 19.73 6.36 -6.95
N TRP A 46 18.97 6.59 -5.88
CA TRP A 46 19.42 6.52 -4.48
C TRP A 46 18.65 5.46 -3.67
N SER A 47 17.79 4.66 -4.30
CA SER A 47 17.00 3.63 -3.64
C SER A 47 16.80 2.42 -4.56
N TYR A 48 17.01 1.21 -4.04
CA TYR A 48 16.60 -0.02 -4.72
C TYR A 48 15.09 -0.21 -4.73
N ALA A 49 14.39 0.36 -3.74
CA ALA A 49 12.94 0.33 -3.66
C ALA A 49 12.37 1.32 -4.68
N LYS A 50 11.43 0.85 -5.51
CA LYS A 50 10.91 1.59 -6.65
C LYS A 50 9.53 2.17 -6.33
N PRO A 51 9.35 3.49 -6.20
CA PRO A 51 8.05 4.06 -5.89
C PRO A 51 7.01 3.74 -6.98
N LEU A 52 5.78 3.48 -6.57
CA LEU A 52 4.65 3.40 -7.47
C LEU A 52 3.83 4.69 -7.43
N HIS A 53 3.34 5.04 -8.59
CA HIS A 53 2.47 6.18 -8.82
C HIS A 53 1.20 5.74 -9.54
N PHE A 54 0.12 6.49 -9.32
CA PHE A 54 -1.10 6.34 -10.08
C PHE A 54 -1.03 7.23 -11.32
N LYS A 55 -1.41 6.68 -12.47
CA LYS A 55 -1.45 7.41 -13.73
C LYS A 55 -2.58 8.43 -13.70
N GLY A 56 -2.25 9.71 -13.71
CA GLY A 56 -3.20 10.83 -13.72
C GLY A 56 -4.16 10.80 -14.91
N SER A 57 -3.73 10.21 -16.03
CA SER A 57 -4.57 9.96 -17.19
C SER A 57 -5.70 8.94 -16.94
N ARG A 58 -5.68 8.21 -15.82
CA ARG A 58 -6.73 7.27 -15.37
C ARG A 58 -7.63 7.80 -14.26
N ILE A 59 -7.46 9.06 -13.87
CA ILE A 59 -8.35 9.75 -12.95
C ILE A 59 -9.56 10.27 -13.75
N GLN A 60 -10.77 9.87 -13.36
CA GLN A 60 -12.00 10.34 -14.02
C GLN A 60 -12.08 11.87 -13.99
N GLY A 61 -12.31 12.47 -15.16
CA GLY A 61 -12.40 13.94 -15.32
C GLY A 61 -11.06 14.68 -15.28
N SER A 62 -9.93 13.97 -15.17
CA SER A 62 -8.60 14.58 -15.21
C SER A 62 -8.15 14.89 -16.63
N THR A 63 -7.59 16.09 -16.82
CA THR A 63 -6.82 16.47 -18.02
C THR A 63 -5.31 16.43 -17.76
N SER A 64 -4.89 15.96 -16.57
CA SER A 64 -3.48 15.91 -16.19
C SER A 64 -2.73 14.92 -17.06
N GLU A 65 -1.65 15.41 -17.69
CA GLU A 65 -0.64 14.57 -18.34
C GLU A 65 0.39 14.01 -17.34
N ASP A 66 0.35 14.45 -16.08
CA ASP A 66 1.22 13.91 -15.03
C ASP A 66 0.71 12.53 -14.56
N ASP A 67 1.44 11.49 -14.96
CA ASP A 67 1.20 10.12 -14.57
C ASP A 67 1.89 9.70 -13.26
N ARG A 68 2.45 10.66 -12.51
CA ARG A 68 3.19 10.42 -11.27
C ARG A 68 2.40 10.80 -10.00
N ILE A 69 1.09 10.57 -9.99
CA ILE A 69 0.24 10.92 -8.84
C ILE A 69 0.58 10.03 -7.63
N ILE A 70 0.92 10.67 -6.51
CA ILE A 70 1.19 9.98 -5.25
C ILE A 70 -0.15 9.52 -4.64
N TYR A 71 -0.19 8.27 -4.20
CA TYR A 71 -1.32 7.70 -3.50
C TYR A 71 -0.83 6.92 -2.28
N ARG A 72 -1.79 6.36 -1.52
CA ARG A 72 -1.51 5.50 -0.38
C ARG A 72 -2.33 4.23 -0.44
N VAL A 73 -1.78 3.17 0.17
CA VAL A 73 -2.41 1.86 0.42
C VAL A 73 -2.22 1.45 1.88
N GLY A 74 -2.82 0.33 2.28
CA GLY A 74 -2.75 -0.17 3.65
C GLY A 74 -3.95 0.26 4.49
N PRO A 75 -3.92 0.07 5.81
CA PRO A 75 -5.12 0.07 6.64
C PRO A 75 -6.00 1.32 6.51
N LEU A 76 -5.40 2.50 6.71
CA LEU A 76 -6.15 3.75 6.63
C LEU A 76 -6.64 4.04 5.20
N ALA A 77 -5.84 3.68 4.19
CA ALA A 77 -6.25 3.88 2.80
C ALA A 77 -7.42 2.98 2.42
N ARG A 78 -7.45 1.72 2.89
CA ARG A 78 -8.57 0.80 2.67
C ARG A 78 -9.84 1.30 3.35
N LEU A 79 -9.77 1.73 4.61
CA LEU A 79 -10.93 2.30 5.32
C LEU A 79 -11.44 3.59 4.65
N ASN A 80 -10.56 4.44 4.11
CA ASN A 80 -10.97 5.63 3.35
C ASN A 80 -11.69 5.27 2.04
N VAL A 81 -11.27 4.19 1.37
CA VAL A 81 -11.75 3.78 0.05
C VAL A 81 -13.06 2.98 0.11
N ALA A 82 -13.18 2.08 1.10
CA ALA A 82 -14.33 1.19 1.23
C ALA A 82 -15.60 1.97 1.60
N SER A 83 -16.78 1.54 1.18
CA SER A 83 -18.05 2.07 1.66
C SER A 83 -18.35 1.66 3.11
N GLY A 84 -17.75 0.56 3.57
CA GLY A 84 -17.84 0.04 4.92
C GLY A 84 -17.09 -1.29 5.07
N LEU A 85 -17.31 -1.95 6.20
CA LEU A 85 -16.79 -3.26 6.54
C LEU A 85 -17.92 -4.30 6.50
N THR A 86 -17.56 -5.58 6.38
CA THR A 86 -18.53 -6.69 6.37
C THR A 86 -18.78 -7.30 7.75
N THR A 87 -18.15 -6.77 8.81
CA THR A 87 -18.28 -7.27 10.19
C THR A 87 -18.72 -6.15 11.12
N LEU A 88 -19.48 -6.50 12.16
CA LEU A 88 -20.24 -5.54 12.96
C LEU A 88 -19.33 -4.71 13.88
N LEU A 89 -18.50 -5.38 14.69
CA LEU A 89 -17.69 -4.69 15.70
C LEU A 89 -16.63 -3.80 15.05
N ALA A 90 -16.00 -4.30 13.97
CA ALA A 90 -15.06 -3.48 13.22
C ALA A 90 -15.73 -2.29 12.53
N GLN A 91 -16.97 -2.44 12.03
CA GLN A 91 -17.73 -1.33 11.46
C GLN A 91 -17.98 -0.25 12.51
N GLU A 92 -18.45 -0.63 13.71
CA GLU A 92 -18.68 0.29 14.83
C GLU A 92 -17.40 1.06 15.21
N GLU A 93 -16.26 0.38 15.31
CA GLU A 93 -14.97 1.04 15.63
C GLU A 93 -14.45 1.91 14.47
N SER A 94 -14.74 1.54 13.22
CA SER A 94 -14.45 2.37 12.05
C SER A 94 -15.27 3.67 12.06
N ASP A 95 -16.57 3.58 12.33
CA ASP A 95 -17.46 4.74 12.39
C ASP A 95 -17.04 5.66 13.54
N ARG A 96 -16.77 5.09 14.72
CA ARG A 96 -16.23 5.82 15.87
C ARG A 96 -14.93 6.56 15.54
N MET A 97 -14.00 5.94 14.82
CA MET A 97 -12.76 6.57 14.40
C MET A 97 -13.02 7.76 13.47
N PHE A 98 -13.86 7.60 12.45
CA PHE A 98 -14.17 8.68 11.51
C PHE A 98 -14.94 9.82 12.17
N ASP A 99 -15.94 9.54 13.01
CA ASP A 99 -16.69 10.54 13.76
C ASP A 99 -15.78 11.36 14.67
N HIS A 100 -14.86 10.69 15.39
CA HIS A 100 -13.88 11.37 16.25
C HIS A 100 -12.93 12.29 15.48
N LEU A 101 -12.62 11.95 14.23
CA LEU A 101 -11.65 12.67 13.39
C LEU A 101 -12.30 13.70 12.46
N GLY A 102 -13.62 13.91 12.58
CA GLY A 102 -14.35 14.92 11.82
C GLY A 102 -14.80 14.47 10.43
N GLY A 103 -14.87 13.16 10.19
CA GLY A 103 -15.41 12.56 8.98
C GLY A 103 -14.38 11.80 8.14
N LYS A 104 -14.83 11.39 6.96
CA LYS A 104 -14.10 10.55 6.00
C LYS A 104 -13.93 11.31 4.68
N PRO A 105 -12.75 11.29 4.04
CA PRO A 105 -11.55 10.52 4.40
C PRO A 105 -10.65 11.19 5.45
N VAL A 106 -9.80 10.39 6.09
CA VAL A 106 -8.77 10.87 7.03
C VAL A 106 -7.39 10.75 6.39
N HIS A 107 -6.56 11.78 6.55
CA HIS A 107 -5.22 11.83 5.96
C HIS A 107 -4.06 11.86 6.95
N ASN A 108 -4.36 11.98 8.24
CA ASN A 108 -3.36 11.97 9.29
C ASN A 108 -2.63 10.62 9.34
N VAL A 109 -1.31 10.63 9.13
CA VAL A 109 -0.46 9.43 9.08
C VAL A 109 -0.52 8.60 10.37
N TRP A 110 -0.68 9.24 11.53
CA TRP A 110 -0.72 8.53 12.81
C TRP A 110 -1.94 7.60 12.93
N VAL A 111 -3.01 7.91 12.20
CA VAL A 111 -4.26 7.15 12.23
C VAL A 111 -4.11 5.78 11.55
N TYR A 112 -3.02 5.54 10.81
CA TYR A 112 -2.68 4.19 10.34
C TYR A 112 -2.60 3.18 11.49
N HIS A 113 -2.18 3.58 12.70
CA HIS A 113 -2.17 2.68 13.85
C HIS A 113 -3.57 2.28 14.31
N TRP A 114 -4.49 3.24 14.41
CA TRP A 114 -5.88 2.96 14.78
C TRP A 114 -6.58 2.13 13.70
N ALA A 115 -6.44 2.53 12.43
CA ALA A 115 -6.97 1.77 11.30
C ALA A 115 -6.47 0.32 11.28
N ARG A 116 -5.20 0.07 11.65
CA ARG A 116 -4.64 -1.29 11.75
C ARG A 116 -5.30 -2.13 12.86
N LEU A 117 -5.70 -1.51 13.97
CA LEU A 117 -6.45 -2.21 15.03
C LEU A 117 -7.87 -2.54 14.59
N ILE A 118 -8.52 -1.64 13.86
CA ILE A 118 -9.85 -1.88 13.27
C ILE A 118 -9.79 -3.05 12.29
N GLU A 119 -8.78 -3.09 11.42
CA GLU A 119 -8.61 -4.21 10.49
C GLU A 119 -8.23 -5.52 11.18
N LEU A 120 -7.49 -5.47 12.29
CA LEU A 120 -7.22 -6.65 13.11
C LEU A 120 -8.53 -7.22 13.70
N LEU A 121 -9.40 -6.36 14.21
CA LEU A 121 -10.73 -6.75 14.69
C LEU A 121 -11.58 -7.33 13.55
N HIS A 122 -11.59 -6.65 12.39
CA HIS A 122 -12.28 -7.12 11.19
C HIS A 122 -11.80 -8.51 10.78
N ALA A 123 -10.48 -8.72 10.71
CA ALA A 123 -9.90 -10.01 10.39
C ALA A 123 -10.27 -11.09 11.42
N ALA A 124 -10.30 -10.76 12.71
CA ALA A 124 -10.73 -11.69 13.76
C ALA A 124 -12.19 -12.11 13.60
N GLU A 125 -13.11 -11.17 13.36
CA GLU A 125 -14.51 -11.47 13.09
C GLU A 125 -14.68 -12.29 11.80
N ARG A 126 -13.92 -11.98 10.75
CA ARG A 126 -13.94 -12.76 9.50
C ARG A 126 -13.42 -14.18 9.69
N MET A 127 -12.37 -14.38 10.49
CA MET A 127 -11.84 -15.71 10.80
C MET A 127 -12.90 -16.56 11.51
N LEU A 128 -13.61 -16.00 12.48
CA LEU A 128 -14.73 -16.69 13.14
C LEU A 128 -15.83 -17.05 12.14
N ALA A 129 -16.27 -16.08 11.32
CA ALA A 129 -17.29 -16.32 10.32
C ALA A 129 -16.89 -17.39 9.29
N ILE A 130 -15.61 -17.48 8.91
CA ILE A 130 -15.08 -18.52 8.01
C ILE A 130 -15.02 -19.87 8.72
N ALA A 131 -14.66 -19.91 10.01
CA ALA A 131 -14.60 -21.14 10.80
C ALA A 131 -15.96 -21.84 10.92
N ASP A 132 -17.04 -21.07 10.87
CA ASP A 132 -18.43 -21.57 10.93
C ASP A 132 -18.98 -22.02 9.55
N VAL A 133 -18.20 -21.91 8.46
CA VAL A 133 -18.65 -22.36 7.14
C VAL A 133 -18.41 -23.85 6.98
N ASP A 134 -19.49 -24.64 6.80
CA ASP A 134 -19.42 -26.10 6.61
C ASP A 134 -18.40 -26.53 5.55
N ALA A 135 -18.33 -25.78 4.43
CA ALA A 135 -17.43 -26.05 3.32
C ALA A 135 -15.93 -25.98 3.71
N LEU A 136 -15.56 -25.34 4.82
CA LEU A 136 -14.18 -25.27 5.32
C LEU A 136 -13.61 -26.67 5.61
N THR A 137 -14.45 -27.61 6.03
CA THR A 137 -14.06 -29.02 6.28
C THR A 137 -14.47 -29.96 5.15
N GLY A 138 -14.99 -29.41 4.05
CA GLY A 138 -15.41 -30.17 2.88
C GLY A 138 -14.25 -30.87 2.18
N SER A 139 -14.56 -31.93 1.43
CA SER A 139 -13.57 -32.69 0.65
C SER A 139 -13.22 -32.06 -0.69
N HIS A 140 -14.03 -31.10 -1.17
CA HIS A 140 -13.86 -30.41 -2.46
C HIS A 140 -12.90 -29.21 -2.32
N ILE A 141 -11.59 -29.51 -2.20
CA ILE A 141 -10.55 -28.50 -1.91
C ILE A 141 -9.74 -28.05 -3.13
N ARG A 142 -9.93 -28.68 -4.30
CA ARG A 142 -9.08 -28.44 -5.47
C ARG A 142 -9.85 -28.54 -6.78
N ASN A 143 -9.68 -27.52 -7.61
CA ASN A 143 -10.04 -27.54 -9.03
C ASN A 143 -8.77 -27.75 -9.85
N LEU A 144 -8.73 -28.79 -10.68
CA LEU A 144 -7.58 -29.05 -11.54
C LEU A 144 -7.70 -28.20 -12.82
N PRO A 145 -6.64 -27.45 -13.20
CA PRO A 145 -6.67 -26.69 -14.44
C PRO A 145 -6.67 -27.63 -15.64
N GLU A 146 -7.51 -27.36 -16.64
CA GLU A 146 -7.61 -28.18 -17.85
C GLU A 146 -6.45 -27.92 -18.83
N LYS A 147 -5.91 -26.69 -18.83
CA LYS A 147 -4.82 -26.26 -19.71
C LYS A 147 -4.03 -25.10 -19.14
N ILE A 148 -2.85 -24.86 -19.70
CA ILE A 148 -2.01 -23.71 -19.40
C ILE A 148 -2.43 -22.54 -20.31
N LEU A 149 -2.76 -21.40 -19.70
CA LEU A 149 -3.17 -20.19 -20.42
C LEU A 149 -1.99 -19.27 -20.79
N GLY A 150 -0.87 -19.38 -20.07
CA GLY A 150 0.38 -18.64 -20.34
C GLY A 150 0.53 -17.29 -19.62
N GLU A 151 -0.53 -16.75 -19.01
CA GLU A 151 -0.48 -15.53 -18.20
C GLU A 151 -1.45 -15.63 -17.02
N GLY A 152 -1.04 -15.10 -15.86
CA GLY A 152 -1.83 -15.09 -14.65
C GLY A 152 -1.50 -13.90 -13.78
N ILE A 153 -2.52 -13.13 -13.42
CA ILE A 153 -2.42 -11.98 -12.52
C ILE A 153 -3.33 -12.26 -11.32
N GLY A 154 -2.71 -12.29 -10.13
CA GLY A 154 -3.41 -12.41 -8.86
C GLY A 154 -3.15 -11.17 -8.01
N ALA A 155 -4.16 -10.74 -7.26
CA ALA A 155 -4.01 -9.65 -6.31
C ALA A 155 -4.78 -9.91 -5.02
N CYS A 156 -4.27 -9.37 -3.93
CA CYS A 156 -4.94 -9.35 -2.64
C CYS A 156 -4.49 -8.11 -1.86
N GLU A 157 -5.13 -7.84 -0.73
CA GLU A 157 -4.65 -6.86 0.23
C GLU A 157 -3.79 -7.57 1.27
N ALA A 158 -2.47 -7.46 1.12
CA ALA A 158 -1.58 -7.78 2.20
C ALA A 158 -1.80 -6.78 3.37
N PRO A 159 -1.36 -7.11 4.60
CA PRO A 159 -1.58 -6.22 5.76
C PRO A 159 -1.10 -4.78 5.54
N ARG A 160 -0.04 -4.61 4.73
CA ARG A 160 0.63 -3.33 4.46
C ARG A 160 0.11 -2.59 3.22
N GLY A 161 -0.84 -3.18 2.48
CA GLY A 161 -1.40 -2.64 1.25
C GLY A 161 -1.58 -3.67 0.15
N THR A 162 -2.05 -3.21 -1.01
CA THR A 162 -2.31 -4.04 -2.19
C THR A 162 -1.04 -4.81 -2.61
N LEU A 163 -1.20 -6.09 -2.93
CA LEU A 163 -0.17 -6.97 -3.45
C LEU A 163 -0.64 -7.50 -4.80
N ILE A 164 0.19 -7.35 -5.84
CA ILE A 164 -0.11 -7.83 -7.19
C ILE A 164 1.04 -8.71 -7.66
N HIS A 165 0.71 -9.95 -8.03
CA HIS A 165 1.64 -10.89 -8.64
C HIS A 165 1.21 -11.13 -10.08
N HIS A 166 2.15 -10.97 -11.01
CA HIS A 166 1.93 -11.19 -12.43
C HIS A 166 2.98 -12.17 -12.95
N TYR A 167 2.54 -13.36 -13.37
CA TYR A 167 3.37 -14.38 -14.00
C TYR A 167 2.99 -14.56 -15.47
N ARG A 168 4.00 -14.76 -16.33
CA ARG A 168 3.81 -15.32 -17.67
C ARG A 168 4.66 -16.57 -17.81
N SER A 169 4.10 -17.62 -18.39
CA SER A 169 4.72 -18.93 -18.55
C SER A 169 4.74 -19.38 -20.00
N ASP A 170 5.59 -20.35 -20.32
CA ASP A 170 5.52 -21.07 -21.59
C ASP A 170 4.44 -22.16 -21.57
N ALA A 171 4.33 -22.90 -22.69
CA ALA A 171 3.37 -24.00 -22.85
C ALA A 171 3.56 -25.17 -21.87
N HIS A 172 4.71 -25.24 -21.19
CA HIS A 172 5.00 -26.24 -20.16
C HIS A 172 4.79 -25.71 -18.74
N GLY A 173 4.38 -24.45 -18.58
CA GLY A 173 4.11 -23.85 -17.27
C GLY A 173 5.38 -23.32 -16.59
N VAL A 174 6.51 -23.24 -17.31
CA VAL A 174 7.74 -22.64 -16.79
C VAL A 174 7.62 -21.13 -16.86
N VAL A 175 7.81 -20.44 -15.73
CA VAL A 175 7.76 -18.98 -15.65
C VAL A 175 8.85 -18.37 -16.52
N ARG A 176 8.45 -17.48 -17.43
CA ARG A 176 9.33 -16.73 -18.35
C ARG A 176 9.42 -15.25 -18.01
N GLU A 177 8.35 -14.69 -17.46
CA GLU A 177 8.32 -13.31 -16.97
C GLU A 177 7.60 -13.24 -15.62
N LEU A 178 8.08 -12.35 -14.76
CA LEU A 178 7.54 -12.10 -13.44
C LEU A 178 7.54 -10.58 -13.19
N ASN A 179 6.41 -10.07 -12.73
CA ASN A 179 6.32 -8.73 -12.18
C ASN A 179 5.57 -8.77 -10.84
N LEU A 180 6.15 -8.15 -9.83
CA LEU A 180 5.61 -8.10 -8.46
C LEU A 180 5.46 -6.64 -8.07
N LEU A 181 4.24 -6.21 -7.77
CA LEU A 181 4.00 -4.92 -7.12
C LEU A 181 3.59 -5.20 -5.68
N VAL A 182 4.44 -4.83 -4.74
CA VAL A 182 4.29 -5.26 -3.35
C VAL A 182 3.80 -4.13 -2.46
N ALA A 183 2.91 -4.45 -1.52
CA ALA A 183 2.29 -3.55 -0.55
C ALA A 183 3.07 -2.28 -0.20
N THR A 184 4.24 -2.39 0.43
CA THR A 184 5.01 -1.22 0.89
C THR A 184 5.53 -0.36 -0.26
N GLN A 185 5.77 -0.94 -1.44
CA GLN A 185 6.23 -0.25 -2.64
C GLN A 185 5.26 0.88 -3.05
N HIS A 186 3.96 0.62 -2.95
CA HIS A 186 2.89 1.59 -3.22
C HIS A 186 2.94 2.82 -2.31
N ASN A 187 3.53 2.71 -1.12
CA ASN A 187 3.59 3.80 -0.15
C ASN A 187 4.92 4.57 -0.17
N LEU A 188 5.94 4.14 -0.92
CA LEU A 188 7.30 4.71 -0.83
C LEU A 188 7.34 6.23 -1.08
N ALA A 189 6.60 6.72 -2.07
CA ALA A 189 6.54 8.15 -2.38
C ALA A 189 5.87 8.94 -1.23
N ALA A 190 4.74 8.43 -0.70
CA ALA A 190 4.04 9.06 0.42
C ALA A 190 4.88 9.03 1.71
N LEU A 191 5.49 7.89 2.01
CA LEU A 191 6.37 7.67 3.15
C LEU A 191 7.58 8.60 3.11
N SER A 192 8.24 8.74 1.96
CA SER A 192 9.37 9.68 1.78
C SER A 192 8.94 11.13 2.01
N GLY A 193 7.75 11.50 1.54
CA GLY A 193 7.14 12.80 1.81
C GLY A 193 6.86 13.02 3.31
N SER A 194 6.37 12.01 4.03
CA SER A 194 6.12 12.09 5.47
C SER A 194 7.39 12.20 6.30
N ILE A 195 8.44 11.45 5.96
CA ILE A 195 9.77 11.57 6.59
C ILE A 195 10.31 12.98 6.37
N THR A 196 10.25 13.48 5.13
CA THR A 196 10.71 14.84 4.80
C THR A 196 9.98 15.91 5.61
N GLN A 197 8.66 15.78 5.74
CA GLN A 197 7.85 16.71 6.55
C GLN A 197 8.19 16.63 8.03
N ALA A 198 8.35 15.42 8.60
CA ALA A 198 8.74 15.24 9.99
C ALA A 198 10.13 15.83 10.26
N ALA A 199 11.11 15.55 9.40
CA ALA A 199 12.46 16.07 9.50
C ALA A 199 12.47 17.61 9.48
N ARG A 200 11.76 18.23 8.52
CA ARG A 200 11.64 19.70 8.44
C ARG A 200 10.96 20.31 9.67
N LYS A 201 10.04 19.60 10.31
CA LYS A 201 9.32 20.08 11.49
C LYS A 201 10.19 20.06 12.74
N PHE A 202 10.88 18.95 12.96
CA PHE A 202 11.58 18.64 14.22
C PHE A 202 13.06 19.04 14.22
N ILE A 203 13.76 18.89 13.10
CA ILE A 203 15.18 19.24 12.99
C ILE A 203 15.29 20.72 12.61
N ARG A 204 15.80 21.54 13.53
CA ARG A 204 16.00 22.98 13.34
C ARG A 204 17.40 23.39 13.78
N ALA A 205 17.92 24.47 13.19
CA ALA A 205 19.24 25.04 13.52
C ALA A 205 20.43 24.04 13.50
N GLY A 206 20.31 22.93 12.78
CA GLY A 206 21.34 21.89 12.71
C GLY A 206 21.38 20.95 13.92
N GLU A 207 20.46 21.08 14.87
CA GLU A 207 20.36 20.18 16.02
C GLU A 207 19.73 18.85 15.62
N VAL A 208 20.48 17.78 15.82
CA VAL A 208 20.04 16.41 15.55
C VAL A 208 20.33 15.56 16.78
N THR A 209 19.33 15.42 17.64
CA THR A 209 19.39 14.53 18.81
C THR A 209 18.73 13.21 18.49
N GLU A 210 19.06 12.16 19.25
CA GLU A 210 18.43 10.83 19.10
C GLU A 210 16.90 10.92 19.18
N GLY A 211 16.36 11.67 20.16
CA GLY A 211 14.93 11.84 20.30
C GLY A 211 14.26 12.49 19.08
N LEU A 212 14.90 13.46 18.44
CA LEU A 212 14.39 14.08 17.21
C LEU A 212 14.43 13.12 16.03
N VAL A 213 15.49 12.30 15.92
CA VAL A 213 15.59 11.25 14.90
C VAL A 213 14.48 10.22 15.10
N ASN A 214 14.23 9.77 16.33
CA ASN A 214 13.15 8.85 16.65
C ASN A 214 11.77 9.42 16.24
N MET A 215 11.53 10.72 16.44
CA MET A 215 10.29 11.38 15.98
C MET A 215 10.13 11.36 14.45
N VAL A 216 11.23 11.44 13.69
CA VAL A 216 11.22 11.26 12.23
C VAL A 216 10.96 9.81 11.86
N GLU A 217 11.61 8.86 12.54
CA GLU A 217 11.38 7.43 12.33
C GLU A 217 9.94 6.99 12.65
N MET A 218 9.27 7.64 13.61
CA MET A 218 7.86 7.37 13.88
C MET A 218 6.98 7.62 12.64
N ALA A 219 7.30 8.63 11.81
CA ALA A 219 6.58 8.87 10.56
C ALA A 219 6.79 7.74 9.54
N PHE A 220 7.95 7.07 9.58
CA PHE A 220 8.22 5.86 8.81
C PHE A 220 7.43 4.66 9.36
N ARG A 221 7.49 4.42 10.68
CA ARG A 221 6.85 3.27 11.35
C ARG A 221 5.31 3.29 11.24
N ALA A 222 4.70 4.46 11.11
CA ALA A 222 3.24 4.58 10.94
C ALA A 222 2.70 3.76 9.77
N TYR A 223 3.46 3.67 8.68
CA TYR A 223 3.10 2.90 7.49
C TYR A 223 3.31 1.38 7.63
N ASP A 224 3.93 0.91 8.72
CA ASP A 224 4.39 -0.49 8.90
C ASP A 224 5.11 -1.02 7.64
N PRO A 225 6.21 -0.39 7.21
CA PRO A 225 6.89 -0.75 5.97
C PRO A 225 7.61 -2.10 6.09
N CYS A 226 7.35 -3.03 5.17
CA CYS A 226 8.16 -4.24 4.99
C CYS A 226 9.19 -3.99 3.88
N LEU A 227 10.39 -3.52 4.26
CA LEU A 227 11.46 -3.24 3.28
C LEU A 227 11.96 -4.52 2.59
N ALA A 228 12.04 -5.64 3.30
CA ALA A 228 12.39 -6.94 2.72
C ALA A 228 11.37 -7.42 1.68
N CYS A 229 10.10 -7.00 1.82
CA CYS A 229 9.06 -7.27 0.82
C CYS A 229 9.12 -6.26 -0.33
N ALA A 230 9.50 -5.00 -0.07
CA ALA A 230 9.50 -3.94 -1.08
C ALA A 230 10.71 -4.01 -2.04
N VAL A 231 11.78 -4.70 -1.63
CA VAL A 231 13.00 -4.87 -2.43
C VAL A 231 13.29 -6.36 -2.54
N HIS A 232 13.04 -6.93 -3.72
CA HIS A 232 13.35 -8.32 -4.04
C HIS A 232 14.76 -8.46 -4.64
N ALA A 233 15.74 -7.82 -4.01
CA ALA A 233 17.13 -7.88 -4.46
C ALA A 233 17.86 -9.04 -3.75
N VAL A 234 18.50 -9.90 -4.52
CA VAL A 234 19.44 -10.90 -4.02
C VAL A 234 20.85 -10.32 -4.17
N ASP A 235 21.53 -10.17 -3.04
CA ASP A 235 22.94 -9.80 -2.90
C ASP A 235 23.37 -8.47 -3.57
N THR A 236 23.26 -7.36 -2.83
CA THR A 236 23.72 -6.04 -3.31
C THR A 236 24.80 -5.40 -2.43
N GLY A 237 25.32 -6.09 -1.41
CA GLY A 237 26.33 -5.50 -0.51
C GLY A 237 25.90 -4.13 0.04
N ALA A 238 24.61 -3.95 0.34
CA ALA A 238 24.03 -2.63 0.54
C ALA A 238 24.51 -1.98 1.85
N ASP A 239 25.19 -0.85 1.69
CA ASP A 239 25.65 0.07 2.74
C ASP A 239 24.70 1.27 2.76
N MET A 240 23.98 1.50 3.86
CA MET A 240 22.98 2.55 3.96
C MET A 240 23.68 3.92 4.12
N ALA A 241 23.61 4.76 3.09
CA ALA A 241 24.21 6.09 3.10
C ALA A 241 23.19 7.21 3.44
N ILE A 242 23.38 7.88 4.58
CA ILE A 242 22.63 9.09 4.96
C ILE A 242 23.41 10.32 4.50
N ASN A 243 22.87 11.05 3.53
CA ASN A 243 23.47 12.27 2.98
C ASN A 243 22.87 13.53 3.64
N ILE A 244 23.68 14.27 4.39
CA ILE A 244 23.33 15.57 4.99
C ILE A 244 23.72 16.67 4.01
N ARG A 245 22.77 17.52 3.61
CA ARG A 245 22.98 18.62 2.64
C ARG A 245 22.60 19.98 3.24
N ASP A 246 23.25 21.04 2.77
CA ASP A 246 22.92 22.43 3.16
C ASP A 246 21.71 22.99 2.38
N HIS A 247 21.30 24.21 2.69
CA HIS A 247 20.20 24.91 2.02
C HIS A 247 20.43 25.18 0.52
N LYS A 248 21.66 25.00 0.02
CA LYS A 248 22.04 25.09 -1.40
C LYS A 248 22.21 23.71 -2.03
N TRP A 249 21.73 22.64 -1.38
CA TRP A 249 21.85 21.24 -1.80
C TRP A 249 23.28 20.70 -1.89
N ARG A 250 24.27 21.41 -1.33
CA ARG A 250 25.65 20.93 -1.28
C ARG A 250 25.78 19.85 -0.22
N LEU A 251 26.46 18.76 -0.55
CA LEU A 251 26.70 17.65 0.38
C LEU A 251 27.66 18.10 1.48
N ILE A 252 27.20 18.04 2.73
CA ILE A 252 27.99 18.36 3.93
C ILE A 252 28.67 17.09 4.45
N LYS A 253 27.92 15.98 4.52
CA LYS A 253 28.39 14.73 5.11
C LYS A 253 27.61 13.54 4.60
N THR A 254 28.28 12.40 4.44
CA THR A 254 27.65 11.09 4.22
C THR A 254 27.97 10.18 5.39
N ILE A 255 26.97 9.47 5.91
CA ILE A 255 27.11 8.50 6.99
C ILE A 255 26.72 7.13 6.43
N HIS A 256 27.64 6.16 6.49
CA HIS A 256 27.46 4.78 6.01
C HIS A 256 27.07 3.86 7.18
N ARG A 257 26.28 2.80 6.92
CA ARG A 257 25.63 1.95 7.92
C ARG A 257 25.40 0.54 7.39
#